data_AF-A0A3N4KCW5-F1
#
_entry.id   AF-A0A3N4KCW5-F1
#
_cell.length_a   1.000
_cell.length_b   1.000
_cell.length_c   1.000
_cell.angle_alpha   90.00
_cell.angle_beta   90.00
_cell.angle_gamma   90.00
#
_symmetry.space_group_name_H-M   'P 1'
#
loop_
_entity.id
_entity.type
_entity.pdbx_description
1 polymer ?
#
loop_
_entity_poly.entity_id
_entity_poly.type
_entity_poly.pdbx_seq_one_letter_code
_entity_poly.pdbx_strand_id
1 'polypeptide(L)'
;RLRVDHAYPEQESYVLSIHTLFSPLIGMEPVINVRKPDPRTGKVYKSMYFRTLSFSCLNIFHDLFYKNKTKVVPLNIGDLLTPRGGASSLNYGGRSVYIR
;
A
#
# COMPACT_ATOMS: atom_id res chain seq x y z
N ARG A 1 -5.21 0.34 10.76
CA ARG A 1 -4.67 1.53 10.07
C ARG A 1 -4.01 1.12 8.76
N LEU A 2 -4.45 1.67 7.62
CA LEU A 2 -3.88 1.34 6.32
C LEU A 2 -2.60 2.16 6.09
N ARG A 3 -1.49 1.50 5.72
CA ARG A 3 -0.25 2.14 5.28
C ARG A 3 0.08 1.70 3.85
N VAL A 4 0.36 2.68 3.00
CA VAL A 4 0.85 2.48 1.62
C VAL A 4 2.30 2.95 1.57
N ASP A 5 3.22 2.10 1.11
CA ASP A 5 4.66 2.37 1.02
C ASP A 5 5.23 1.72 -0.24
N HIS A 6 5.70 2.54 -1.18
CA HIS A 6 6.13 2.12 -2.51
C HIS A 6 7.45 2.78 -2.93
N ALA A 7 8.12 2.21 -3.93
CA ALA A 7 9.40 2.73 -4.41
C ALA A 7 9.24 4.15 -4.98
N TYR A 8 10.22 5.00 -4.69
CA TYR A 8 10.28 6.36 -5.20
C TYR A 8 11.57 6.53 -6.02
N PRO A 9 11.51 7.13 -7.22
CA PRO A 9 10.37 7.87 -7.80
C PRO A 9 9.41 7.04 -8.67
N GLU A 10 9.71 5.77 -8.96
CA GLU A 10 9.06 5.01 -10.03
C GLU A 10 7.55 4.81 -9.84
N GLN A 11 7.08 4.76 -8.59
CA GLN A 11 5.67 4.50 -8.25
C GLN A 11 4.97 5.68 -7.59
N GLU A 12 5.54 6.89 -7.71
CA GLU A 12 4.97 8.11 -7.10
C GLU A 12 3.53 8.36 -7.56
N SER A 13 3.28 8.29 -8.86
CA SER A 13 1.94 8.50 -9.44
C SER A 13 0.89 7.54 -8.87
N TYR A 14 1.28 6.29 -8.63
CA TYR A 14 0.41 5.30 -7.98
C TYR A 14 0.11 5.71 -6.54
N VAL A 15 1.12 6.06 -5.76
CA VAL A 15 0.92 6.50 -4.37
C VAL A 15 0.01 7.72 -4.28
N LEU A 16 0.21 8.70 -5.16
CA LEU A 16 -0.63 9.91 -5.24
C LEU A 16 -2.08 9.59 -5.63
N SER A 17 -2.29 8.65 -6.55
CA SER A 17 -3.64 8.23 -6.93
C SER A 17 -4.41 7.60 -5.76
N ILE A 18 -3.74 6.77 -4.95
CA ILE A 18 -4.35 6.15 -3.77
C ILE A 18 -4.51 7.19 -2.65
N HIS A 19 -3.57 8.12 -2.48
CA HIS A 19 -3.70 9.23 -1.54
C HIS A 19 -4.93 10.08 -1.86
N THR A 20 -5.15 10.40 -3.14
CA THR A 20 -6.33 11.15 -3.61
C THR A 20 -7.62 10.40 -3.27
N LEU A 21 -7.66 9.09 -3.52
CA LEU A 21 -8.81 8.22 -3.24
C LEU A 21 -9.17 8.20 -1.75
N PHE A 22 -8.17 8.19 -0.87
CA PHE A 22 -8.33 8.12 0.57
C PHE A 22 -8.17 9.48 1.26
N SER A 23 -8.15 10.59 0.52
CA SER A 23 -7.90 11.94 1.06
C SER A 23 -8.78 12.31 2.27
N PRO A 24 -10.08 11.93 2.36
CA PRO A 24 -10.89 12.24 3.54
C PRO A 24 -10.48 11.44 4.79
N LEU A 25 -9.76 10.34 4.61
CA LEU A 25 -9.34 9.42 5.67
C LEU A 25 -7.86 9.60 6.05
N ILE A 26 -7.18 10.58 5.46
CA ILE A 26 -5.75 10.82 5.63
C ILE A 26 -5.55 12.22 6.25
N GLY A 27 -4.73 12.28 7.30
CA GLY A 27 -4.33 13.55 7.94
C GLY A 27 -2.87 13.91 7.69
N MET A 28 -2.24 13.36 6.64
CA MET A 28 -0.85 13.62 6.31
C MET A 28 -0.60 13.62 4.80
N GLU A 29 0.35 14.45 4.38
CA GLU A 29 0.88 14.38 3.03
C GLU A 29 1.78 13.15 2.84
N PRO A 30 1.93 12.64 1.61
CA PRO A 30 2.90 11.60 1.30
C PRO A 30 4.31 12.03 1.68
N VAL A 31 5.03 11.17 2.39
CA VAL A 31 6.39 11.43 2.87
C VAL A 31 7.38 10.58 2.10
N ILE A 32 8.46 11.20 1.61
CA ILE A 32 9.60 10.50 1.03
C ILE A 32 10.53 10.06 2.16
N ASN A 33 10.75 8.76 2.25
CA ASN A 33 11.67 8.11 3.16
C ASN A 33 12.95 7.70 2.42
N VAL A 34 14.08 8.29 2.81
CA VAL A 34 15.40 7.93 2.29
C VAL A 34 16.01 6.90 3.25
N ARG A 35 16.21 5.67 2.78
CA ARG A 35 16.81 4.61 3.61
C ARG A 35 18.31 4.78 3.70
N LYS A 36 18.89 4.22 4.76
CA LYS A 36 20.34 4.04 4.85
C LYS A 36 20.84 3.23 3.64
N PRO A 37 22.06 3.48 3.16
CA PRO A 37 22.67 2.66 2.11
C PRO A 37 22.62 1.18 2.49
N ASP A 38 22.25 0.33 1.53
CA ASP A 38 22.29 -1.11 1.72
C ASP A 38 23.75 -1.55 2.02
N PRO A 39 24.02 -2.21 3.15
CA PRO A 39 25.38 -2.64 3.52
C PRO A 39 26.04 -3.57 2.50
N ARG A 40 25.26 -4.32 1.70
CA ARG A 40 25.79 -5.25 0.69
C ARG A 40 26.08 -4.60 -0.65
N THR A 41 25.26 -3.64 -1.05
CA THR A 41 25.30 -3.08 -2.42
C THR A 41 25.71 -1.60 -2.46
N GLY A 42 25.73 -0.91 -1.32
CA GLY A 42 25.96 0.53 -1.20
C GLY A 42 24.81 1.38 -1.76
N LYS A 43 23.76 0.77 -2.31
CA LYS A 43 22.66 1.50 -2.96
C LYS A 43 21.76 2.17 -1.94
N VAL A 44 21.40 3.42 -2.21
CA VAL A 44 20.43 4.17 -1.42
C VAL A 44 19.05 4.01 -2.05
N TYR A 45 18.13 3.40 -1.31
CA TYR A 45 16.76 3.23 -1.75
C TYR A 45 15.86 4.31 -1.15
N LYS A 46 14.98 4.88 -1.97
CA LYS A 46 13.95 5.81 -1.54
C LYS A 46 12.58 5.12 -1.63
N SER A 47 11.69 5.46 -0.72
CA SER A 47 10.29 5.07 -0.81
C SER A 47 9.39 6.24 -0.46
N MET A 48 8.17 6.26 -1.00
CA MET A 48 7.14 7.23 -0.63
C MET A 48 6.04 6.50 0.11
N TYR A 49 5.56 7.08 1.21
CA TYR A 49 4.52 6.46 2.01
C TYR A 49 3.54 7.46 2.61
N PHE A 50 2.32 7.01 2.87
CA PHE A 50 1.35 7.69 3.73
C PHE A 50 0.60 6.65 4.55
N ARG A 51 -0.18 7.12 5.53
CA ARG A 51 -1.01 6.26 6.37
C ARG A 51 -2.34 6.94 6.70
N THR A 52 -3.44 6.21 6.58
CA THR A 52 -4.79 6.69 6.95
C THR A 52 -4.87 6.96 8.44
N LEU A 53 -5.90 7.64 8.93
CA LEU A 53 -6.23 7.62 10.37
C LEU A 53 -6.83 6.25 10.74
N SER A 54 -6.99 6.01 12.04
CA SER A 54 -7.57 4.76 12.55
C SER A 54 -9.09 4.80 12.43
N PHE A 55 -9.62 4.25 11.34
CA PHE A 55 -11.06 4.10 11.14
C PHE A 55 -11.45 2.62 11.17
N SER A 56 -12.50 2.29 11.92
CA SER A 56 -13.05 0.92 12.01
C SER A 56 -13.62 0.43 10.68
N CYS A 57 -14.07 1.32 9.80
CA CYS A 57 -14.55 0.96 8.45
C CYS A 57 -13.46 0.31 7.58
N LEU A 58 -12.18 0.59 7.85
CA LEU A 58 -11.07 -0.02 7.13
C LEU A 58 -10.72 -1.44 7.64
N ASN A 59 -11.31 -1.87 8.75
CA ASN A 59 -11.11 -3.22 9.29
C ASN A 59 -11.69 -4.29 8.36
N ILE A 60 -12.72 -3.96 7.57
CA ILE A 60 -13.30 -4.89 6.59
C ILE A 60 -12.22 -5.40 5.61
N PHE A 61 -11.34 -4.51 5.15
CA PHE A 61 -10.22 -4.92 4.29
C PHE A 61 -9.21 -5.78 5.05
N HIS A 62 -8.94 -5.48 6.31
CA HIS A 62 -8.08 -6.32 7.13
C HIS A 62 -8.66 -7.74 7.28
N ASP A 63 -9.95 -7.85 7.60
CA ASP A 63 -10.62 -9.13 7.85
C ASP A 63 -10.74 -9.98 6.58
N LEU A 64 -10.80 -9.37 5.40
CA LEU A 64 -10.77 -10.07 4.12
C LEU A 64 -9.42 -10.73 3.82
N PHE A 65 -8.32 -10.07 4.18
CA PHE A 65 -6.96 -10.51 3.85
C PHE A 65 -6.21 -11.17 5.01
N TYR A 66 -6.76 -11.14 6.24
CA TYR A 66 -6.12 -11.71 7.42
C TYR A 66 -7.09 -12.62 8.18
N LYS A 67 -6.80 -13.93 8.18
CA LYS A 67 -7.49 -14.92 9.03
C LYS A 67 -6.51 -15.42 10.09
N ASN A 68 -6.89 -15.37 11.36
CA ASN A 68 -6.04 -15.80 12.48
C ASN A 68 -4.63 -15.17 12.49
N LYS A 69 -4.53 -13.87 12.14
CA LYS A 69 -3.25 -13.13 11.98
C LYS A 69 -2.36 -13.63 10.83
N THR A 70 -2.81 -14.62 10.05
CA THR A 70 -2.16 -15.09 8.83
C THR A 70 -2.74 -14.35 7.64
N LYS A 71 -1.88 -13.79 6.79
CA LYS A 71 -2.29 -13.16 5.54
C LYS A 71 -2.76 -14.24 4.57
N VAL A 72 -4.00 -14.15 4.10
CA VAL A 72 -4.63 -15.09 3.18
C VAL A 72 -5.12 -14.32 1.95
N VAL A 73 -4.85 -14.85 0.76
CA VAL A 73 -5.50 -14.36 -0.47
C VAL A 73 -6.85 -15.06 -0.57
N PRO A 74 -7.97 -14.33 -0.51
CA PRO A 74 -9.29 -14.96 -0.55
C PRO A 74 -9.58 -15.49 -1.96
N LEU A 75 -10.27 -16.62 -2.06
CA LEU A 75 -10.55 -17.30 -3.35
C LEU A 75 -11.40 -16.45 -4.30
N ASN A 76 -12.23 -15.55 -3.76
CA ASN A 76 -13.06 -14.60 -4.51
C ASN A 76 -12.30 -13.30 -4.90
N ILE A 77 -10.96 -13.31 -4.86
CA ILE A 77 -10.16 -12.14 -5.26
C ILE A 77 -10.43 -11.73 -6.71
N GLY A 78 -10.76 -12.69 -7.59
CA GLY A 78 -11.13 -12.40 -8.98
C GLY A 78 -12.38 -11.53 -9.11
N ASP A 79 -13.34 -11.69 -8.20
CA ASP A 79 -14.58 -10.91 -8.19
C ASP A 79 -14.40 -9.55 -7.48
N LEU A 80 -13.51 -9.51 -6.49
CA LEU A 80 -13.16 -8.29 -5.75
C LEU A 80 -12.30 -7.34 -6.58
N LEU A 81 -11.48 -7.88 -7.49
CA LEU A 81 -10.71 -7.12 -8.46
C LEU A 81 -11.63 -6.68 -9.60
N THR A 82 -12.45 -5.66 -9.34
CA THR A 82 -13.19 -4.98 -10.40
C THR A 82 -12.20 -4.54 -11.50
N PRO A 83 -12.58 -4.45 -12.79
CA PRO A 83 -11.66 -4.09 -13.87
C PRO A 83 -10.90 -2.75 -13.64
N ARG A 84 -11.45 -1.86 -12.82
CA ARG A 84 -10.81 -0.61 -12.37
C ARG A 84 -9.70 -0.78 -11.32
N GLY A 85 -9.68 -1.88 -10.57
CA GLY A 85 -8.62 -2.28 -9.64
C GLY A 85 -7.56 -3.21 -10.24
N GLY A 86 -7.79 -3.72 -11.46
CA GLY A 86 -6.88 -4.62 -12.16
C GLY A 86 -5.66 -3.95 -12.79
N ALA A 87 -5.80 -2.72 -13.30
CA ALA A 87 -4.71 -2.04 -14.02
C ALA A 87 -3.52 -1.65 -13.12
N SER A 88 -3.77 -1.42 -11.83
CA SER A 88 -2.76 -1.03 -10.85
C SER A 88 -2.10 -2.20 -10.12
N SER A 89 -2.73 -3.39 -10.11
CA SER A 89 -2.26 -4.54 -9.33
C SER A 89 -1.42 -5.55 -10.14
N LEU A 90 -1.58 -5.58 -11.47
CA LEU A 90 -0.92 -6.56 -12.35
C LEU A 90 0.49 -6.14 -12.82
N ASN A 91 0.91 -4.88 -12.64
CA ASN A 91 2.19 -4.39 -13.15
C ASN A 91 3.28 -4.18 -12.09
N TYR A 92 2.99 -4.36 -10.80
CA TYR A 92 3.91 -3.94 -9.74
C TYR A 92 4.18 -5.07 -8.74
N GLY A 93 4.98 -6.04 -9.20
CA GLY A 93 5.53 -7.07 -8.33
C GLY A 93 6.30 -6.46 -7.15
N GLY A 94 5.91 -6.85 -5.94
CA GLY A 94 6.89 -7.03 -4.86
C GLY A 94 6.80 -6.18 -3.60
N ARG A 95 5.80 -5.33 -3.36
CA ARG A 95 5.64 -4.69 -2.03
C ARG A 95 4.21 -4.71 -1.51
N SER A 96 4.08 -5.28 -0.32
CA SER A 96 2.83 -5.55 0.38
C SER A 96 2.26 -4.26 0.95
N VAL A 97 1.00 -3.97 0.63
CA VAL A 97 0.16 -3.09 1.45
C VAL A 97 0.02 -3.77 2.81
N TYR A 98 0.35 -3.05 3.88
CA TYR A 98 0.20 -3.54 5.25
C TYR A 98 -0.90 -2.73 5.94
N ILE A 99 -1.97 -3.41 6.33
CA ILE A 99 -2.94 -2.88 7.29
C ILE A 99 -2.44 -3.33 8.65
N ARG A 100 -1.99 -2.38 9.50
CA ARG A 100 -1.57 -2.65 10.88
C ARG A 100 -2.59 -2.10 11.86
#